data_AF-A0A0H5CU25-F1
#
_entry.id   AF-A0A0H5CU25-F1
#
_cell.length_a   1.000
_cell.length_b   1.000
_cell.length_c   1.000
_cell.angle_alpha   90.00
_cell.angle_beta   90.00
_cell.angle_gamma   90.00
#
_symmetry.space_group_name_H-M   'P 1'
#
loop_
_entity.id
_entity.type
_entity.pdbx_description
1 polymer ?
#
loop_
_entity_poly.entity_id
_entity_poly.type
_entity_poly.pdbx_seq_one_letter_code
_entity_poly.pdbx_strand_id
1 'polypeptide(L)'
;MPDDRLDRNFRTDLDQLAGVADRTLPALGDQIQLQLAAHNKFDGVTPPSHFPGVEAAFYGLNDVLKERLKRACTVIEATGEAVHDIANLYKRADGQ
;
A
#
# COMPACT_ATOMS: atom_id res chain seq x y z
N MET A 1 -12.62 -36.55 15.46
CA MET A 1 -13.46 -35.37 15.21
C MET A 1 -12.52 -34.20 14.96
N PRO A 2 -12.65 -33.47 13.86
CA PRO A 2 -11.93 -32.21 13.67
C PRO A 2 -12.29 -31.27 14.82
N ASP A 3 -11.34 -30.47 15.28
CA ASP A 3 -11.54 -29.54 16.39
C ASP A 3 -12.28 -28.30 15.86
N ASP A 4 -13.60 -28.23 16.07
CA ASP A 4 -14.50 -27.12 15.69
C ASP A 4 -14.02 -25.72 16.11
N ARG A 5 -13.04 -25.62 17.01
CA ARG A 5 -12.40 -24.36 17.38
C ARG A 5 -11.36 -23.91 16.36
N LEU A 6 -10.58 -24.84 15.80
CA LEU A 6 -9.56 -24.53 14.80
C LEU A 6 -10.22 -24.03 13.51
N ASP A 7 -11.28 -24.66 13.04
CA ASP A 7 -12.00 -24.26 11.84
C ASP A 7 -12.64 -22.85 11.99
N ARG A 8 -13.16 -22.54 13.18
CA ARG A 8 -13.72 -21.19 13.47
C ARG A 8 -12.65 -20.11 13.52
N ASN A 9 -11.51 -20.38 14.17
CA ASN A 9 -10.41 -19.43 14.22
C ASN A 9 -9.85 -19.17 12.82
N PHE A 10 -9.65 -20.23 12.03
CA PHE A 10 -9.16 -20.12 10.67
C PHE A 10 -10.09 -19.29 9.76
N ARG A 11 -11.40 -19.50 9.83
CA ARG A 11 -12.38 -18.67 9.09
C ARG A 11 -12.35 -17.21 9.53
N THR A 12 -12.23 -16.96 10.84
CA THR A 12 -12.10 -15.60 11.38
C THR A 12 -10.85 -14.91 10.85
N ASP A 13 -9.72 -15.63 10.78
CA ASP A 13 -8.46 -15.11 10.26
C ASP A 13 -8.56 -14.80 8.76
N LEU A 14 -9.24 -15.64 7.96
CA LEU A 14 -9.48 -15.38 6.53
C LEU A 14 -10.37 -14.15 6.29
N ASP A 15 -11.42 -13.98 7.09
CA ASP A 15 -12.30 -12.81 6.98
C ASP A 15 -11.57 -11.51 7.39
N GLN A 16 -10.70 -11.59 8.40
CA GLN A 16 -9.81 -10.48 8.76
C GLN A 16 -8.82 -10.17 7.64
N LEU A 17 -8.23 -11.19 7.02
CA LEU A 17 -7.31 -11.04 5.90
C LEU A 17 -8.00 -10.36 4.71
N ALA A 18 -9.21 -10.78 4.37
CA ALA A 18 -10.04 -10.13 3.35
C ALA A 18 -10.33 -8.68 3.72
N GLY A 19 -10.68 -8.39 4.99
CA GLY A 19 -10.90 -7.03 5.47
C GLY A 19 -9.66 -6.12 5.34
N VAL A 20 -8.45 -6.67 5.52
CA VAL A 20 -7.19 -5.94 5.29
C VAL A 20 -7.02 -5.59 3.82
N ALA A 21 -7.28 -6.53 2.90
CA ALA A 21 -7.20 -6.27 1.46
C ALA A 21 -8.28 -5.33 0.95
N ASP A 22 -9.51 -5.42 1.46
CA ASP A 22 -10.65 -4.63 0.98
C ASP A 22 -10.65 -3.19 1.50
N ARG A 23 -10.05 -2.95 2.67
CA ARG A 23 -10.18 -1.65 3.37
C ARG A 23 -8.83 -1.05 3.73
N THR A 24 -8.00 -1.78 4.46
CA THR A 24 -6.78 -1.22 5.04
C THR A 24 -5.74 -0.89 3.97
N LEU A 25 -5.48 -1.81 3.05
CA LEU A 25 -4.52 -1.60 1.97
C LEU A 25 -4.97 -0.51 1.00
N PRO A 26 -6.23 -0.47 0.50
CA PRO A 26 -6.74 0.63 -0.31
C PRO A 26 -6.65 1.98 0.40
N ALA A 27 -7.06 2.07 1.68
CA ALA A 27 -6.98 3.31 2.43
C ALA A 27 -5.53 3.81 2.60
N LEU A 28 -4.57 2.89 2.78
CA LEU A 28 -3.15 3.24 2.79
C LEU A 28 -2.66 3.72 1.42
N GLY A 29 -3.11 3.07 0.34
CA GLY A 29 -2.85 3.50 -1.04
C GLY A 29 -3.34 4.92 -1.30
N ASP A 30 -4.57 5.24 -0.88
CA ASP A 30 -5.15 6.59 -1.01
C ASP A 30 -4.32 7.65 -0.28
N GLN A 31 -3.86 7.35 0.93
CA GLN A 31 -3.00 8.27 1.68
C GLN A 31 -1.66 8.51 0.97
N ILE A 32 -1.06 7.46 0.41
CA ILE A 32 0.20 7.59 -0.34
C ILE A 32 0.00 8.38 -1.64
N GLN A 33 -1.11 8.16 -2.35
CA GLN A 33 -1.48 8.94 -3.52
C GLN A 33 -1.67 10.43 -3.18
N LEU A 34 -2.27 10.74 -2.02
CA LEU A 34 -2.39 12.12 -1.53
C LEU A 34 -1.02 12.76 -1.29
N GLN A 35 -0.08 12.04 -0.69
CA GLN A 35 1.29 12.50 -0.50
C GLN A 35 2.01 12.70 -1.84
N LEU A 36 1.85 11.76 -2.79
CA LEU A 36 2.43 11.88 -4.13
C LEU A 36 1.89 13.13 -4.85
N ALA A 37 0.58 13.39 -4.76
CA ALA A 37 -0.04 14.59 -5.30
C ALA A 37 0.52 15.87 -4.65
N ALA A 38 0.79 15.87 -3.34
CA ALA A 38 1.45 16.98 -2.66
C ALA A 38 2.88 17.18 -3.18
N HIS A 39 3.64 16.10 -3.39
CA HIS A 39 5.00 16.18 -3.92
C HIS A 39 5.07 16.64 -5.39
N ASN A 40 4.08 16.28 -6.20
CA ASN A 40 3.95 16.77 -7.57
C ASN A 40 3.70 18.28 -7.63
N LYS A 41 3.10 18.88 -6.59
CA LYS A 41 2.94 20.35 -6.53
C LYS A 41 4.26 21.09 -6.35
N PHE A 42 5.33 20.43 -5.93
CA PHE A 42 6.65 21.05 -5.84
C PHE A 42 7.39 21.06 -7.19
N ASP A 43 6.83 20.45 -8.24
CA ASP A 43 7.39 20.54 -9.59
C ASP A 43 7.30 21.95 -10.12
N GLY A 44 8.45 22.49 -10.51
CA GLY A 44 8.55 23.87 -11.01
C GLY A 44 8.33 24.94 -9.94
N VAL A 45 8.22 24.57 -8.65
CA VAL A 45 8.22 25.54 -7.55
C VAL A 45 9.65 25.98 -7.28
N THR A 46 9.83 27.28 -7.09
CA THR A 46 11.12 27.86 -6.70
C THR A 46 11.57 27.27 -5.37
N PRO A 47 12.80 26.74 -5.28
CA PRO A 47 13.31 26.19 -4.03
C PRO A 47 13.38 27.28 -2.95
N PRO A 48 13.36 26.90 -1.66
CA PRO A 48 13.47 27.84 -0.55
C PRO A 48 14.80 28.61 -0.51
N SER A 49 15.78 28.22 -1.35
CA SER A 49 17.07 28.87 -1.49
C SER A 49 17.57 28.74 -2.92
N HIS A 50 18.20 29.81 -3.44
CA HIS A 50 18.83 29.85 -4.77
C HIS A 50 20.31 29.48 -4.72
N PHE A 51 20.82 29.02 -3.57
CA PHE A 51 22.17 28.45 -3.52
C PHE A 51 22.17 27.14 -4.34
N PRO A 52 23.02 27.00 -5.37
CA PRO A 52 22.92 25.89 -6.32
C PRO A 52 22.93 24.49 -5.69
N GLY A 53 23.69 24.30 -4.60
CA GLY A 53 23.72 23.02 -3.88
C GLY A 53 22.44 22.71 -3.11
N VAL A 54 21.74 23.73 -2.61
CA VAL A 54 20.47 23.58 -1.88
C VAL A 54 19.32 23.33 -2.86
N GLU A 55 19.33 24.02 -3.99
CA GLU A 55 18.37 23.83 -5.07
C GLU A 55 18.44 22.42 -5.67
N ALA A 56 19.64 21.96 -6.02
CA ALA A 56 19.84 20.60 -6.53
C ALA A 56 19.40 19.53 -5.51
N ALA A 57 19.70 19.75 -4.22
CA ALA A 57 19.29 18.84 -3.15
C ALA A 57 17.76 18.83 -2.96
N PHE A 58 17.09 19.98 -3.08
CA PHE A 58 15.63 20.07 -2.98
C PHE A 58 14.92 19.27 -4.07
N TYR A 59 15.29 19.48 -5.34
CA TYR A 59 14.69 18.74 -6.45
C TYR A 59 15.04 17.26 -6.40
N GLY A 60 16.31 16.92 -6.12
CA GLY A 60 16.73 15.53 -5.99
C GLY A 60 16.01 14.78 -4.86
N LEU A 61 15.79 15.43 -3.72
CA LEU A 61 15.01 14.85 -2.63
C LEU A 61 13.54 14.63 -3.04
N ASN A 62 12.92 15.61 -3.71
CA ASN A 62 11.54 15.50 -4.17
C ASN A 62 11.36 14.33 -5.14
N ASP A 63 12.28 14.15 -6.09
CA ASP A 63 12.26 13.04 -7.05
C ASP A 63 12.40 11.69 -6.35
N VAL A 64 13.35 11.56 -5.42
CA VAL A 64 13.54 10.32 -4.65
C VAL A 64 12.29 9.98 -3.82
N LEU A 65 11.64 10.98 -3.22
CA LEU A 65 10.42 10.77 -2.45
C LEU A 65 9.28 10.29 -3.35
N LYS A 66 9.08 10.90 -4.53
CA LYS A 66 8.06 10.47 -5.48
C LYS A 66 8.26 9.04 -5.95
N GLU A 67 9.48 8.66 -6.32
CA GLU A 67 9.77 7.29 -6.76
C GLU A 67 9.50 6.28 -5.65
N ARG A 68 9.83 6.61 -4.40
CA ARG A 68 9.50 5.77 -3.24
C ARG A 68 7.99 5.66 -3.00
N LEU A 69 7.24 6.76 -3.13
CA LEU A 69 5.79 6.77 -2.96
C LEU A 69 5.10 5.95 -4.07
N LYS A 70 5.52 6.09 -5.33
CA LYS A 70 5.03 5.26 -6.44
C LYS A 70 5.27 3.78 -6.18
N ARG A 71 6.48 3.43 -5.77
CA ARG A 71 6.83 2.04 -5.43
C ARG A 71 5.99 1.51 -4.27
N ALA A 72 5.70 2.33 -3.27
CA ALA A 72 4.85 1.95 -2.15
C ALA A 72 3.43 1.62 -2.61
N CYS A 73 2.82 2.42 -3.51
CA CYS A 73 1.52 2.10 -4.10
C CYS A 73 1.54 0.74 -4.81
N THR A 74 2.52 0.50 -5.67
CA THR A 74 2.66 -0.79 -6.40
C THR A 74 2.77 -1.98 -5.45
N VAL A 75 3.54 -1.84 -4.36
CA VAL A 75 3.68 -2.91 -3.36
C VAL A 75 2.37 -3.17 -2.62
N ILE A 76 1.62 -2.11 -2.28
CA ILE A 76 0.33 -2.22 -1.59
C ILE A 76 -0.71 -2.92 -2.47
N GLU A 77 -0.82 -2.51 -3.74
CA GLU A 77 -1.69 -3.14 -4.72
C GLU A 77 -1.37 -4.62 -4.88
N ALA A 78 -0.10 -4.96 -5.13
CA ALA A 78 0.35 -6.34 -5.25
C ALA A 78 0.11 -7.16 -3.97
N THR A 79 0.25 -6.54 -2.80
CA THR A 79 -0.05 -7.21 -1.52
C THR A 79 -1.55 -7.47 -1.38
N GLY A 80 -2.40 -6.54 -1.79
CA GLY A 80 -3.86 -6.70 -1.79
C GLY A 80 -4.29 -7.86 -2.70
N GLU A 81 -3.76 -7.91 -3.91
CA GLU A 81 -4.00 -9.01 -4.86
C GLU A 81 -3.56 -10.36 -4.27
N ALA A 82 -2.34 -10.44 -3.71
CA ALA A 82 -1.85 -11.67 -3.10
C ALA A 82 -2.71 -12.13 -1.91
N VAL A 83 -3.20 -11.20 -1.10
CA VAL A 83 -4.11 -11.51 0.01
C VAL A 83 -5.45 -12.05 -0.51
N HIS A 84 -6.01 -11.46 -1.56
CA HIS A 84 -7.22 -11.99 -2.20
C HIS A 84 -7.01 -13.40 -2.76
N ASP A 85 -5.89 -13.65 -3.42
CA ASP A 85 -5.56 -14.96 -3.97
C ASP A 85 -5.46 -16.02 -2.87
N ILE A 86 -4.79 -15.70 -1.75
CA ILE A 86 -4.68 -16.58 -0.59
C ILE A 86 -6.07 -16.85 0.00
N ALA A 87 -6.88 -15.81 0.22
CA ALA A 87 -8.23 -15.97 0.76
C ALA A 87 -9.12 -16.84 -0.15
N ASN A 88 -9.06 -16.62 -1.47
CA ASN A 88 -9.81 -17.38 -2.46
C ASN A 88 -9.32 -18.84 -2.59
N LEU A 89 -8.02 -19.08 -2.44
CA LEU A 89 -7.46 -20.44 -2.40
C LEU A 89 -8.04 -21.22 -1.23
N TYR A 90 -8.04 -20.62 -0.04
CA TYR A 90 -8.53 -21.29 1.15
C TYR A 90 -10.05 -21.47 1.18
N LYS A 91 -10.84 -20.51 0.68
CA LYS A 91 -12.30 -20.68 0.52
C LYS A 91 -12.62 -21.89 -0.38
N ARG A 92 -11.94 -22.01 -1.52
CA ARG A 92 -12.10 -23.17 -2.43
C ARG A 92 -11.69 -24.48 -1.77
N ALA A 93 -10.61 -24.48 -0.97
CA ALA A 93 -10.15 -25.67 -0.26
C ALA A 93 -11.15 -26.13 0.83
N ASP A 94 -11.89 -25.19 1.44
CA ASP A 94 -12.96 -25.46 2.42
C ASP A 94 -14.31 -25.81 1.77
N GLY A 95 -14.37 -25.93 0.43
CA GLY A 95 -15.57 -26.28 -0.31
C GLY A 95 -16.60 -25.13 -0.43
N GLN A 96 -16.17 -23.89 -0.22
CA GLN A 96 -16.94 -22.68 -0.54
C GLN A 96 -16.62 -22.17 -1.95
#